data_AF-E2SAR0-F1
#
_entry.id   AF-E2SAR0-F1
#
_cell.length_a   1.000
_cell.length_b   1.000
_cell.length_c   1.000
_cell.angle_alpha   90.00
_cell.angle_beta   90.00
_cell.angle_gamma   90.00
#
_symmetry.space_group_name_H-M   'P 1'
#
loop_
_entity.id
_entity.type
_entity.pdbx_description
1 polymer ?
#
loop_
_entity_poly.entity_id
_entity_poly.type
_entity_poly.pdbx_seq_one_letter_code
_entity_poly.pdbx_strand_id
1 'polypeptide(L)'
;MSAGTPEAPTGRIAQMRQAYTITKRTDRTIGLRLLFWFLLVGGIAATVNLVLFGPSIIGIPLAVLFGLLSGTLAALIVFGRRAEKAAYAQVEGQTGAAASALQMLRKGWNVKPAVAFTKQQDIVHRVVGRPGVILVGEGNPHRVRQLLAAEKRKHARIVGDDIPVLDLVVGNEEGQIPLTKLNRHVQKMKKTIKPAAQTSVINKLKALDAMRPAAPMPRGPVPTSMKGARKMMRG
;
A
#
# COMPACT_ATOMS: atom_id res chain seq x y z
N MET A 1 -3.51 -16.20 18.98
CA MET A 1 -4.82 -15.51 18.95
C MET A 1 -4.96 -14.92 17.56
N SER A 2 -5.74 -15.57 16.69
CA SER A 2 -5.99 -15.09 15.33
C SER A 2 -6.75 -13.77 15.42
N ALA A 3 -6.20 -12.69 14.87
CA ALA A 3 -6.92 -11.45 14.69
C ALA A 3 -8.12 -11.74 13.79
N GLY A 4 -9.33 -11.69 14.37
CA GLY A 4 -10.56 -11.92 13.63
C GLY A 4 -10.62 -10.98 12.45
N THR A 5 -10.80 -11.55 11.26
CA THR A 5 -11.21 -10.81 10.07
C THR A 5 -12.43 -9.96 10.48
N PRO A 6 -12.40 -8.63 10.35
CA PRO A 6 -13.54 -7.81 10.75
C PRO A 6 -14.76 -8.31 9.95
N GLU A 7 -15.78 -8.82 10.65
CA GLU A 7 -17.01 -9.29 10.02
C GLU A 7 -17.55 -8.17 9.15
N ALA A 8 -17.78 -8.48 7.86
CA ALA A 8 -18.39 -7.53 6.95
C ALA A 8 -19.73 -7.09 7.55
N PRO A 9 -20.00 -5.78 7.67
CA PRO A 9 -21.21 -5.31 8.33
C PRO A 9 -22.45 -5.90 7.64
N THR A 10 -23.33 -6.48 8.44
CA THR A 10 -24.56 -7.13 7.98
C THR A 10 -25.52 -6.05 7.45
N GLY A 11 -25.66 -5.96 6.13
CA GLY A 11 -26.64 -5.10 5.45
C GLY A 11 -26.06 -4.08 4.47
N ARG A 12 -26.73 -3.90 3.31
CA ARG A 12 -26.30 -3.01 2.21
C ARG A 12 -26.12 -1.55 2.67
N ILE A 13 -26.99 -1.07 3.55
CA ILE A 13 -26.90 0.30 4.11
C ILE A 13 -25.69 0.45 5.04
N ALA A 14 -25.41 -0.56 5.87
CA ALA A 14 -24.26 -0.55 6.77
C ALA A 14 -22.93 -0.60 5.98
N GLN A 15 -22.88 -1.38 4.90
CA GLN A 15 -21.75 -1.42 3.95
C GLN A 15 -21.52 -0.06 3.30
N MET A 16 -22.57 0.60 2.81
CA MET A 16 -22.47 1.95 2.23
C MET A 16 -21.99 2.98 3.25
N ARG A 17 -22.50 2.93 4.49
CA ARG A 17 -22.10 3.83 5.58
C ARG A 17 -20.64 3.63 5.97
N GLN A 18 -20.17 2.38 6.04
CA GLN A 18 -18.78 2.07 6.32
C GLN A 18 -17.86 2.56 5.20
N ALA A 19 -18.21 2.28 3.93
CA ALA A 19 -17.47 2.77 2.77
C ALA A 19 -17.38 4.31 2.78
N TYR A 20 -18.48 5.01 3.12
CA TYR A 20 -18.47 6.46 3.24
C TYR A 20 -17.56 6.95 4.37
N THR A 21 -17.59 6.30 5.53
CA THR A 21 -16.74 6.67 6.69
C THR A 21 -15.26 6.49 6.37
N ILE A 22 -14.90 5.36 5.75
CA ILE A 22 -13.54 5.04 5.28
C ILE A 22 -13.07 6.09 4.28
N THR A 23 -13.92 6.44 3.32
CA THR A 23 -13.58 7.41 2.28
C THR A 23 -13.45 8.83 2.85
N LYS A 24 -14.33 9.23 3.78
CA LYS A 24 -14.30 10.56 4.44
C LYS A 24 -13.07 10.75 5.32
N ARG A 25 -12.49 9.68 5.89
CA ARG A 25 -11.20 9.75 6.61
C ARG A 25 -10.04 10.12 5.68
N THR A 26 -10.09 9.65 4.44
CA THR A 26 -9.05 9.89 3.43
C THR A 26 -9.31 11.20 2.66
N ASP A 27 -10.58 11.54 2.43
CA ASP A 27 -11.03 12.74 1.72
C ASP A 27 -12.09 13.47 2.55
N ARG A 28 -11.65 14.39 3.42
CA ARG A 28 -12.54 15.13 4.33
C ARG A 28 -13.58 15.99 3.60
N THR A 29 -13.28 16.38 2.36
CA THR A 29 -14.15 17.20 1.49
C THR A 29 -15.13 16.39 0.64
N ILE A 30 -15.17 15.07 0.78
CA ILE A 30 -16.00 14.23 -0.09
C ILE A 30 -17.48 14.59 -0.04
N GLY A 31 -18.03 14.94 1.12
CA GLY A 31 -19.44 15.36 1.24
C GLY A 31 -19.76 16.60 0.39
N LEU A 32 -18.90 17.62 0.42
CA LEU A 32 -19.05 18.83 -0.39
C LEU A 32 -18.93 18.53 -1.88
N ARG A 33 -17.99 17.65 -2.25
CA ARG A 33 -17.81 17.25 -3.66
C ARG A 33 -18.99 16.45 -4.21
N LEU A 34 -19.54 15.54 -3.42
CA LEU A 34 -20.73 14.77 -3.81
C LEU A 34 -21.93 15.69 -3.99
N LEU A 35 -22.13 16.63 -3.07
CA LEU A 35 -23.18 17.64 -3.20
C LEU A 35 -22.98 18.51 -4.45
N PHE A 36 -21.74 18.93 -4.70
CA PHE A 36 -21.41 19.71 -5.89
C PHE A 36 -21.75 18.96 -7.19
N TRP A 37 -21.31 17.70 -7.34
CA TRP A 37 -21.59 16.91 -8.53
C TRP A 37 -23.07 16.53 -8.67
N PHE A 38 -23.75 16.31 -7.54
CA PHE A 38 -25.20 16.10 -7.52
C PHE A 38 -25.95 17.32 -8.07
N LEU A 39 -25.64 18.51 -7.54
CA LEU A 39 -26.29 19.76 -7.96
C LEU A 39 -25.91 20.15 -9.38
N LEU A 40 -24.66 19.93 -9.79
CA LEU A 40 -24.20 20.28 -11.13
C LEU A 40 -24.86 19.40 -12.20
N VAL A 41 -24.78 18.08 -12.07
CA VAL A 41 -25.36 17.18 -13.08
C VAL A 41 -26.88 17.16 -12.98
N GLY A 42 -27.43 17.11 -11.76
CA GLY A 42 -28.87 17.14 -11.56
C GLY A 42 -29.50 18.46 -12.01
N GLY A 43 -28.84 19.58 -11.75
CA GLY A 43 -29.25 20.90 -12.23
C GLY A 43 -29.24 20.98 -13.76
N ILE A 44 -28.16 20.55 -14.41
CA ILE A 44 -28.07 20.52 -15.88
C ILE A 44 -29.19 19.65 -16.46
N ALA A 45 -29.41 18.44 -15.95
CA ALA A 45 -30.45 17.55 -16.45
C ALA A 45 -31.86 18.12 -16.24
N ALA A 46 -32.11 18.76 -15.09
CA ALA A 46 -33.39 19.43 -14.84
C ALA A 46 -33.61 20.63 -15.77
N THR A 47 -32.58 21.46 -15.98
CA THR A 47 -32.65 22.60 -16.91
C THR A 47 -32.88 22.15 -18.34
N VAL A 48 -32.17 21.13 -18.82
CA VAL A 48 -32.38 20.56 -20.16
C VAL A 48 -33.80 20.02 -20.31
N ASN A 49 -34.31 19.32 -19.30
CA ASN A 49 -35.69 18.83 -19.31
C ASN A 49 -36.71 19.99 -19.37
N LEU A 50 -36.53 21.04 -18.56
CA LEU A 50 -37.40 22.22 -18.60
C LEU A 50 -37.35 22.97 -19.94
N VAL A 51 -36.19 23.04 -20.60
CA VAL A 51 -36.07 23.64 -21.93
C VAL A 51 -36.82 22.82 -22.99
N LEU A 52 -36.80 21.49 -22.89
CA LEU A 52 -37.44 20.60 -23.86
C LEU A 52 -38.97 20.47 -23.67
N PHE A 53 -39.44 20.38 -22.43
CA PHE A 53 -40.84 20.08 -22.10
C PHE A 53 -41.62 21.27 -21.53
N GLY A 54 -40.94 22.40 -21.29
CA GLY A 54 -41.51 23.62 -20.72
C GLY A 54 -41.93 23.48 -19.24
N PRO A 55 -42.27 24.59 -18.58
CA PRO A 55 -42.74 24.62 -17.20
C PRO A 55 -44.23 24.20 -17.10
N SER A 56 -44.55 23.01 -17.59
CA SER A 56 -45.91 22.44 -17.56
C SER A 56 -46.15 21.63 -16.29
N ILE A 57 -47.43 21.34 -15.97
CA ILE A 57 -47.82 20.41 -14.88
C ILE A 57 -47.12 19.05 -14.99
N ILE A 58 -46.77 18.62 -16.21
CA ILE A 58 -46.02 17.39 -16.49
C ILE A 58 -44.50 17.66 -16.55
N GLY A 59 -44.09 18.81 -17.08
CA GLY A 59 -42.67 19.15 -17.29
C GLY A 59 -41.91 19.40 -15.98
N ILE A 60 -42.53 20.03 -14.98
CA ILE A 60 -41.88 20.29 -13.68
C ILE A 60 -41.61 18.97 -12.93
N PRO A 61 -42.57 18.04 -12.74
CA PRO A 61 -42.29 16.74 -12.14
C PRO A 61 -41.24 15.92 -12.91
N LEU A 62 -41.28 15.95 -14.25
CA LEU A 62 -40.28 15.25 -15.07
C LEU A 62 -38.88 15.83 -14.85
N ALA A 63 -38.74 17.16 -14.83
CA ALA A 63 -37.47 17.82 -14.61
C ALA A 63 -36.89 17.52 -13.22
N VAL A 64 -37.74 17.52 -12.19
CA VAL A 64 -37.34 17.14 -10.82
C VAL A 64 -36.90 15.68 -10.77
N LEU A 65 -37.67 14.77 -11.36
CA LEU A 65 -37.36 13.34 -11.37
C LEU A 65 -36.04 13.05 -12.12
N PHE A 66 -35.89 13.60 -13.32
CA PHE A 66 -34.67 13.44 -14.11
C PHE A 66 -33.46 14.10 -13.44
N GLY A 67 -33.61 15.28 -12.86
CA GLY A 67 -32.55 15.96 -12.11
C GLY A 67 -32.11 15.16 -10.89
N LEU A 68 -33.07 14.62 -10.13
CA LEU A 68 -32.78 13.80 -8.96
C LEU A 68 -32.06 12.50 -9.33
N LEU A 69 -32.54 11.79 -10.36
CA LEU A 69 -31.95 10.52 -10.81
C LEU A 69 -30.54 10.73 -11.37
N SER A 70 -30.36 11.71 -12.26
CA SER A 70 -29.06 12.00 -12.88
C SER A 70 -28.04 12.54 -11.87
N GLY A 71 -28.46 13.44 -10.97
CA GLY A 71 -27.62 13.94 -9.89
C GLY A 71 -27.18 12.84 -8.93
N THR A 72 -28.11 11.96 -8.54
CA THR A 72 -27.78 10.81 -7.67
C THR A 72 -26.80 9.86 -8.37
N LEU A 73 -27.02 9.56 -9.65
CA LEU A 73 -26.12 8.71 -10.42
C LEU A 73 -24.71 9.32 -10.52
N ALA A 74 -24.59 10.61 -10.80
CA ALA A 74 -23.31 11.31 -10.85
C ALA A 74 -22.59 11.26 -9.50
N ALA A 75 -23.30 11.50 -8.40
CA ALA A 75 -22.74 11.40 -7.06
C ALA A 75 -22.24 9.98 -6.77
N LEU A 76 -23.01 8.94 -7.13
CA LEU A 76 -22.61 7.54 -6.93
C LEU A 76 -21.36 7.17 -7.76
N ILE A 77 -21.25 7.62 -9.01
CA ILE A 77 -20.07 7.37 -9.85
C ILE A 77 -18.83 8.03 -9.25
N VAL A 78 -18.94 9.30 -8.84
CA VAL A 78 -17.84 10.04 -8.22
C VAL A 78 -17.44 9.40 -6.88
N PHE A 79 -18.43 9.01 -6.08
CA PHE A 79 -18.21 8.30 -4.83
C PHE A 79 -17.49 6.97 -5.05
N GLY A 80 -17.96 6.14 -5.99
CA GLY A 80 -17.36 4.84 -6.30
C GLY A 80 -15.91 4.95 -6.70
N ARG A 81 -15.59 5.84 -7.66
CA ARG A 81 -14.21 6.11 -8.10
C ARG A 81 -13.30 6.57 -6.96
N ARG A 82 -13.84 7.38 -6.03
CA ARG A 82 -13.09 7.89 -4.87
C ARG A 82 -12.92 6.84 -3.79
N ALA A 83 -13.96 6.05 -3.51
CA ALA A 83 -13.94 4.98 -2.53
C ALA A 83 -12.94 3.89 -2.95
N GLU A 84 -12.90 3.55 -4.24
CA GLU A 84 -11.91 2.65 -4.82
C GLU A 84 -10.49 3.18 -4.59
N LYS A 85 -10.22 4.44 -4.94
CA LYS A 85 -8.91 5.09 -4.69
C LYS A 85 -8.53 5.10 -3.21
N ALA A 86 -9.49 5.38 -2.32
CA ALA A 86 -9.25 5.40 -0.87
C ALA A 86 -8.99 3.99 -0.30
N ALA A 87 -9.71 2.97 -0.80
CA ALA A 87 -9.49 1.59 -0.41
C ALA A 87 -8.09 1.11 -0.85
N TYR A 88 -7.66 1.42 -2.08
CA TYR A 88 -6.30 1.14 -2.54
C TYR A 88 -5.24 1.84 -1.70
N ALA A 89 -5.43 3.11 -1.36
CA ALA A 89 -4.51 3.85 -0.50
C ALA A 89 -4.36 3.23 0.90
N GLN A 90 -5.41 2.61 1.44
CA GLN A 90 -5.35 1.94 2.75
C GLN A 90 -4.65 0.59 2.71
N VAL A 91 -4.71 -0.13 1.59
CA VAL A 91 -3.98 -1.38 1.39
C VAL A 91 -2.49 -1.11 1.16
N GLU A 92 -2.16 -0.03 0.44
CA GLU A 92 -0.77 0.33 0.12
C GLU A 92 -0.01 0.96 1.30
N GLY A 93 -0.72 1.43 2.33
CA GLY A 93 -0.12 1.92 3.59
C GLY A 93 0.17 0.81 4.61
N GLN A 94 -0.09 -0.46 4.30
CA GLN A 94 0.22 -1.57 5.20
C GLN A 94 1.70 -1.93 5.11
N THR A 95 2.39 -1.76 6.24
CA THR A 95 3.75 -2.26 6.45
C THR A 95 3.82 -3.76 6.12
N GLY A 96 4.75 -4.15 5.26
CA GLY A 96 4.98 -5.53 4.81
C GLY A 96 4.38 -5.86 3.44
N ALA A 97 3.64 -4.95 2.80
CA ALA A 97 3.02 -5.19 1.50
C ALA A 97 4.06 -5.33 0.37
N ALA A 98 5.19 -4.63 0.44
CA ALA A 98 6.26 -4.80 -0.53
C ALA A 98 6.89 -6.20 -0.42
N ALA A 99 7.01 -6.77 0.78
CA ALA A 99 7.52 -8.12 0.97
C ALA A 99 6.64 -9.18 0.28
N SER A 100 5.32 -9.09 0.47
CA SER A 100 4.37 -10.05 -0.13
C SER A 100 4.34 -9.92 -1.65
N ALA A 101 4.42 -8.69 -2.17
CA ALA A 101 4.56 -8.45 -3.60
C ALA A 101 5.81 -9.13 -4.16
N LEU A 102 6.97 -8.89 -3.55
CA LEU A 102 8.25 -9.44 -4.02
C LEU A 102 8.33 -10.96 -3.91
N GLN A 103 7.64 -11.59 -2.95
CA GLN A 103 7.57 -13.05 -2.84
C GLN A 103 6.86 -13.71 -4.04
N MET A 104 6.05 -12.97 -4.79
CA MET A 104 5.43 -13.46 -6.03
C MET A 104 6.40 -13.52 -7.23
N LEU A 105 7.64 -13.05 -7.08
CA LEU A 105 8.66 -13.20 -8.12
C LEU A 105 8.93 -14.68 -8.40
N ARG A 106 9.10 -15.03 -9.68
CA ARG A 106 9.32 -16.41 -10.14
C ARG A 106 10.69 -16.96 -9.70
N LYS A 107 10.97 -18.23 -10.01
CA LYS A 107 12.26 -18.89 -9.76
C LYS A 107 13.44 -18.07 -10.31
N GLY A 108 14.53 -18.01 -9.54
CA GLY A 108 15.76 -17.27 -9.90
C GLY A 108 15.91 -15.92 -9.19
N TRP A 109 14.94 -15.50 -8.39
CA TRP A 109 15.04 -14.37 -7.48
C TRP A 109 15.18 -14.85 -6.04
N ASN A 110 16.10 -14.24 -5.28
CA ASN A 110 16.22 -14.50 -3.84
C ASN A 110 15.71 -13.28 -3.08
N VAL A 111 14.58 -13.44 -2.39
CA VAL A 111 13.93 -12.36 -1.64
C VAL A 111 14.18 -12.59 -0.15
N LYS A 112 14.72 -11.57 0.52
CA LYS A 112 14.87 -11.49 1.97
C LYS A 112 14.04 -10.33 2.49
N PRO A 113 12.89 -10.58 3.13
CA PRO A 113 12.08 -9.50 3.68
C PRO A 113 12.74 -8.91 4.94
N ALA A 114 12.48 -7.62 5.20
CA ALA A 114 12.84 -6.92 6.44
C ALA A 114 14.33 -7.06 6.80
N VAL A 115 15.22 -6.75 5.85
CA VAL A 115 16.66 -6.69 6.14
C VAL A 115 16.97 -5.56 7.12
N ALA A 116 16.28 -4.42 7.02
CA ALA A 116 16.37 -3.35 7.99
C ALA A 116 14.97 -2.80 8.30
N PHE A 117 14.76 -2.35 9.52
CA PHE A 117 13.50 -1.74 9.94
C PHE A 117 13.73 -0.68 11.01
N THR A 118 12.83 0.31 11.08
CA THR A 118 12.79 1.33 12.13
C THR A 118 11.62 1.06 13.09
N LYS A 119 11.63 1.73 14.25
CA LYS A 119 10.47 1.70 15.18
C LYS A 119 9.22 2.36 14.57
N GLN A 120 9.43 3.22 13.57
CA GLN A 120 8.40 3.97 12.84
C GLN A 120 7.86 3.18 11.64
N GLN A 121 8.08 1.87 11.60
CA GLN A 121 7.57 0.96 10.57
C GLN A 121 8.10 1.26 9.16
N ASP A 122 9.25 1.91 9.03
CA ASP A 122 9.96 1.99 7.75
C ASP A 122 10.78 0.69 7.59
N ILE A 123 10.61 -0.01 6.47
CA ILE A 123 11.22 -1.33 6.25
C ILE A 123 11.96 -1.33 4.92
N VAL A 124 13.11 -2.01 4.89
CA VAL A 124 13.83 -2.34 3.66
C VAL A 124 13.80 -3.85 3.47
N HIS A 125 13.41 -4.27 2.28
CA HIS A 125 13.53 -5.64 1.80
C HIS A 125 14.69 -5.73 0.81
N ARG A 126 15.29 -6.91 0.71
CA ARG A 126 16.35 -7.18 -0.26
C ARG A 126 15.90 -8.22 -1.26
N VAL A 127 16.20 -7.96 -2.52
CA VAL A 127 15.97 -8.88 -3.63
C VAL A 127 17.27 -9.04 -4.39
N VAL A 128 17.71 -10.27 -4.61
CA VAL A 128 18.89 -10.59 -5.41
C VAL A 128 18.45 -11.28 -6.68
N GLY A 129 18.86 -10.73 -7.82
CA GLY A 129 18.51 -11.22 -9.15
C GLY A 129 19.61 -10.96 -10.16
N ARG A 130 19.32 -11.23 -11.43
CA ARG A 130 20.23 -10.91 -12.55
C ARG A 130 20.55 -9.42 -12.73
N PRO A 131 19.74 -8.46 -12.27
CA PRO A 131 20.14 -7.05 -12.25
C PRO A 131 21.23 -6.72 -11.21
N GLY A 132 21.42 -7.58 -10.20
CA GLY A 132 22.27 -7.30 -9.03
C GLY A 132 21.49 -7.42 -7.72
N VAL A 133 21.84 -6.58 -6.75
CA VAL A 133 21.12 -6.45 -5.47
C VAL A 133 20.17 -5.27 -5.56
N ILE A 134 18.89 -5.50 -5.25
CA ILE A 134 17.85 -4.48 -5.23
C ILE A 134 17.35 -4.34 -3.80
N LEU A 135 17.46 -3.16 -3.24
CA LEU A 135 16.90 -2.78 -1.95
C LEU A 135 15.58 -2.06 -2.18
N VAL A 136 14.51 -2.57 -1.60
CA VAL A 136 13.15 -2.04 -1.77
C VAL A 136 12.69 -1.52 -0.42
N GLY A 137 12.52 -0.19 -0.32
CA GLY A 137 12.04 0.48 0.88
C GLY A 137 10.53 0.71 0.83
N GLU A 138 9.86 0.46 1.96
CA GLU A 138 8.47 0.81 2.22
C GLU A 138 8.39 1.66 3.51
N GLY A 139 7.48 2.63 3.56
CA GLY A 139 7.33 3.55 4.69
C GLY A 139 7.36 5.02 4.27
N ASN A 140 7.76 5.90 5.18
CA ASN A 140 7.83 7.33 4.86
C ASN A 140 9.01 7.60 3.90
N PRO A 141 8.80 8.27 2.76
CA PRO A 141 9.82 8.45 1.74
C PRO A 141 11.10 9.14 2.22
N HIS A 142 10.99 10.11 3.14
CA HIS A 142 12.15 10.85 3.62
C HIS A 142 13.02 10.00 4.56
N ARG A 143 12.39 9.24 5.45
CA ARG A 143 13.09 8.34 6.40
C ARG A 143 13.62 7.09 5.71
N VAL A 144 12.82 6.50 4.81
CA VAL A 144 13.19 5.24 4.15
C VAL A 144 14.37 5.44 3.19
N ARG A 145 14.52 6.61 2.56
CA ARG A 145 15.70 6.93 1.74
C ARG A 145 16.99 6.94 2.55
N GLN A 146 16.98 7.47 3.78
CA GLN A 146 18.15 7.42 4.66
C GLN A 146 18.49 5.98 5.05
N LEU A 147 17.47 5.18 5.37
CA LEU A 147 17.62 3.76 5.67
C LEU A 147 18.17 2.96 4.48
N LEU A 148 17.64 3.20 3.28
CA LEU A 148 18.12 2.62 2.03
C LEU A 148 19.57 3.00 1.74
N ALA A 149 19.95 4.26 1.92
CA ALA A 149 21.32 4.71 1.69
C ALA A 149 22.32 4.03 2.64
N ALA A 150 21.94 3.86 3.92
CA ALA A 150 22.76 3.14 4.90
C ALA A 150 22.93 1.67 4.51
N GLU A 151 21.84 1.00 4.12
CA GLU A 151 21.89 -0.39 3.69
C GLU A 151 22.63 -0.56 2.36
N LYS A 152 22.46 0.34 1.40
CA LYS A 152 23.14 0.35 0.09
C LYS A 152 24.65 0.35 0.28
N ARG A 153 25.19 1.20 1.16
CA ARG A 153 26.64 1.24 1.47
C ARG A 153 27.15 -0.07 2.08
N LYS A 154 26.41 -0.66 3.03
CA LYS A 154 26.78 -1.94 3.64
C LYS A 154 26.78 -3.08 2.62
N HIS A 155 25.76 -3.13 1.75
CA HIS A 155 25.64 -4.16 0.74
C HIS A 155 26.72 -4.01 -0.32
N ALA A 156 26.97 -2.78 -0.83
CA ALA A 156 28.00 -2.50 -1.82
C ALA A 156 29.39 -2.96 -1.36
N ARG A 157 29.76 -2.65 -0.10
CA ARG A 157 31.04 -3.09 0.48
C ARG A 157 31.23 -4.61 0.47
N ILE A 158 30.16 -5.37 0.66
CA ILE A 158 30.22 -6.83 0.75
C ILE A 158 30.19 -7.47 -0.64
N VAL A 159 29.36 -6.98 -1.56
CA VAL A 159 29.23 -7.60 -2.88
C VAL A 159 30.39 -7.25 -3.81
N GLY A 160 30.98 -6.06 -3.64
CA GLY A 160 32.05 -5.50 -4.47
C GLY A 160 31.51 -4.56 -5.55
N ASP A 161 32.39 -3.75 -6.13
CA ASP A 161 32.03 -2.67 -7.06
C ASP A 161 31.47 -3.16 -8.41
N ASP A 162 31.78 -4.41 -8.79
CA ASP A 162 31.30 -5.02 -10.03
C ASP A 162 29.81 -5.38 -10.02
N ILE A 163 29.17 -5.39 -8.85
CA ILE A 163 27.78 -5.80 -8.68
C ILE A 163 26.91 -4.58 -8.38
N PRO A 164 25.95 -4.24 -9.26
CA PRO A 164 25.05 -3.13 -9.02
C PRO A 164 24.22 -3.33 -7.75
N VAL A 165 24.22 -2.32 -6.88
CA VAL A 165 23.28 -2.21 -5.74
C VAL A 165 22.31 -1.07 -6.05
N LEU A 166 21.07 -1.44 -6.34
CA LEU A 166 19.99 -0.53 -6.71
C LEU A 166 19.05 -0.35 -5.52
N ASP A 167 18.45 0.83 -5.41
CA ASP A 167 17.49 1.17 -4.38
C ASP A 167 16.19 1.71 -4.99
N LEU A 168 15.06 1.22 -4.50
CA LEU A 168 13.72 1.56 -4.92
C LEU A 168 12.90 1.96 -3.70
N VAL A 169 12.03 2.95 -3.86
CA VAL A 169 11.04 3.32 -2.84
C VAL A 169 9.65 2.96 -3.37
N VAL A 170 8.88 2.22 -2.58
CA VAL A 170 7.50 1.88 -2.88
C VAL A 170 6.58 3.01 -2.42
N GLY A 171 5.68 3.42 -3.30
CA GLY A 171 4.65 4.42 -3.02
C GLY A 171 4.15 5.11 -4.29
N ASN A 172 3.35 6.16 -4.13
CA ASN A 172 2.59 6.79 -5.22
C ASN A 172 3.02 8.21 -5.58
N GLU A 173 4.03 8.74 -4.89
CA GLU A 173 4.54 10.06 -5.20
C GLU A 173 5.58 9.99 -6.32
N GLU A 174 6.03 11.16 -6.77
CA GLU A 174 7.04 11.27 -7.82
C GLU A 174 8.36 10.58 -7.40
N GLY A 175 8.93 9.80 -8.33
CA GLY A 175 10.13 9.01 -8.07
C GLY A 175 9.92 7.79 -7.15
N GLN A 176 8.66 7.39 -6.89
CA GLN A 176 8.31 6.14 -6.20
C GLN A 176 7.63 5.17 -7.17
N ILE A 177 7.65 3.88 -6.81
CA ILE A 177 7.06 2.83 -7.63
C ILE A 177 5.79 2.33 -6.92
N PRO A 178 4.61 2.43 -7.57
CA PRO A 178 3.38 1.86 -7.01
C PRO A 178 3.53 0.37 -6.77
N LEU A 179 2.97 -0.12 -5.66
CA LEU A 179 3.10 -1.52 -5.23
C LEU A 179 2.67 -2.50 -6.33
N THR A 180 1.57 -2.20 -7.03
CA THR A 180 1.04 -2.99 -8.16
C THR A 180 2.01 -3.13 -9.32
N LYS A 181 2.94 -2.17 -9.50
CA LYS A 181 3.92 -2.14 -10.59
C LYS A 181 5.29 -2.66 -10.15
N LEU A 182 5.54 -2.85 -8.85
CA LEU A 182 6.84 -3.23 -8.29
C LEU A 182 7.44 -4.48 -8.96
N ASN A 183 6.68 -5.57 -9.01
CA ASN A 183 7.16 -6.83 -9.59
C ASN A 183 7.54 -6.70 -11.06
N ARG A 184 6.70 -6.00 -11.84
CA ARG A 184 6.95 -5.77 -13.26
C ARG A 184 8.18 -4.88 -13.46
N HIS A 185 8.36 -3.87 -12.63
CA HIS A 185 9.51 -2.97 -12.68
C HIS A 185 10.81 -3.73 -12.40
N VAL A 186 10.86 -4.49 -11.29
CA VAL A 186 12.02 -5.32 -10.91
C VAL A 186 12.38 -6.33 -12.01
N GLN A 187 11.38 -6.99 -12.61
CA GLN A 187 11.62 -7.98 -13.68
C GLN A 187 12.14 -7.37 -14.98
N LYS A 188 11.82 -6.12 -15.28
CA LYS A 188 12.24 -5.41 -16.50
C LYS A 188 13.63 -4.79 -16.39
N MET A 189 14.23 -4.78 -15.21
CA MET A 189 15.57 -4.24 -15.03
C MET A 189 16.61 -4.97 -15.89
N LYS A 190 17.61 -4.22 -16.38
CA LYS A 190 18.69 -4.76 -17.19
C LYS A 190 19.45 -5.84 -16.41
N LYS A 191 19.68 -6.97 -17.06
CA LYS A 191 20.40 -8.12 -16.49
C LYS A 191 21.90 -7.85 -16.59
N THR A 192 22.50 -7.35 -15.51
CA THR A 192 23.93 -6.96 -15.48
C THR A 192 24.84 -8.10 -15.02
N ILE A 193 24.36 -9.01 -14.17
CA ILE A 193 25.19 -10.07 -13.58
C ILE A 193 24.94 -11.45 -14.22
N LYS A 194 26.02 -12.25 -14.32
CA LYS A 194 25.97 -13.65 -14.76
C LYS A 194 25.39 -14.54 -13.65
N PRO A 195 24.76 -15.69 -13.98
CA PRO A 195 24.21 -16.62 -12.98
C PRO A 195 25.22 -17.09 -11.92
N ALA A 196 26.48 -17.34 -12.31
CA ALA A 196 27.53 -17.73 -11.37
C ALA A 196 27.84 -16.63 -10.34
N ALA A 197 27.91 -15.37 -10.80
CA ALA A 197 28.10 -14.21 -9.94
C ALA A 197 26.91 -14.02 -8.97
N GLN A 198 25.69 -14.32 -9.42
CA GLN A 198 24.49 -14.25 -8.58
C GLN A 198 24.59 -15.20 -7.37
N THR A 199 25.01 -16.45 -7.57
CA THR A 199 25.18 -17.40 -6.46
C THR A 199 26.24 -16.92 -5.47
N SER A 200 27.37 -16.40 -5.96
CA SER A 200 28.42 -15.80 -5.11
C SER A 200 27.88 -14.63 -4.28
N VAL A 201 27.13 -13.72 -4.91
CA VAL A 201 26.47 -12.59 -4.24
C VAL A 201 25.52 -13.07 -3.15
N ILE A 202 24.67 -14.06 -3.41
CA ILE A 202 23.77 -14.63 -2.42
C ILE A 202 24.55 -15.16 -1.20
N ASN A 203 25.66 -15.86 -1.43
CA ASN A 203 26.47 -16.42 -0.34
C ASN A 203 27.17 -15.33 0.49
N LYS A 204 27.76 -14.31 -0.14
CA LYS A 204 28.35 -13.16 0.56
C LYS A 204 27.31 -12.43 1.41
N LEU A 205 26.09 -12.25 0.89
CA LEU A 205 25.00 -11.60 1.60
C LEU A 205 24.43 -12.43 2.74
N LYS A 206 24.44 -13.77 2.63
CA LYS A 206 24.12 -14.65 3.76
C LYS A 206 25.12 -14.49 4.91
N ALA A 207 26.41 -14.33 4.60
CA ALA A 207 27.42 -14.05 5.61
C ALA A 207 27.18 -12.68 6.29
N LEU A 208 26.85 -11.65 5.51
CA LEU A 208 26.46 -10.34 6.06
C LEU A 208 25.26 -10.45 7.00
N ASP A 209 24.25 -11.23 6.65
CA ASP A 209 23.08 -11.44 7.49
C ASP A 209 23.43 -12.18 8.79
N ALA A 210 24.36 -13.15 8.74
CA ALA A 210 24.82 -13.89 9.91
C ALA A 210 25.62 -13.00 10.89
N MET A 211 26.27 -11.95 10.39
CA MET A 211 26.98 -10.96 11.22
C MET A 211 26.05 -9.91 11.85
N ARG A 212 24.75 -9.89 11.50
CA ARG A 212 23.79 -8.98 12.13
C ARG A 212 23.41 -9.52 13.52
N PRO A 213 23.30 -8.65 14.54
CA PRO A 213 22.68 -9.05 15.79
C PRO A 213 21.30 -9.63 15.49
N ALA A 214 21.00 -10.82 16.01
CA ALA A 214 19.66 -11.38 15.92
C ALA A 214 18.68 -10.30 16.39
N ALA A 215 17.74 -9.92 15.51
CA ALA A 215 16.79 -8.85 15.79
C ALA A 215 16.23 -9.03 17.21
N PRO A 216 16.12 -7.96 18.03
CA PRO A 216 15.58 -8.08 19.37
C PRO A 216 14.19 -8.70 19.23
N MET A 217 14.07 -9.98 19.63
CA MET A 217 12.79 -10.67 19.65
C MET A 217 11.82 -9.78 20.42
N PRO A 218 10.58 -9.57 19.92
CA PRO A 218 9.54 -8.92 20.69
C PRO A 218 9.45 -9.69 22.01
N ARG A 219 9.94 -9.10 23.09
CA ARG A 219 9.89 -9.75 24.39
C ARG A 219 8.41 -9.93 24.66
N GLY A 220 7.98 -11.19 24.75
CA GLY A 220 6.62 -11.52 25.13
C GLY A 220 6.24 -10.76 26.40
N PRO A 221 4.95 -10.48 26.62
CA PRO A 221 4.50 -9.66 27.74
C PRO A 221 5.20 -10.10 29.01
N VAL A 222 6.05 -9.22 29.55
CA VAL A 222 6.77 -9.49 30.78
C VAL A 222 5.71 -9.72 31.86
N PRO A 223 5.73 -10.86 32.58
CA PRO A 223 4.75 -11.11 33.62
C PRO A 223 4.80 -9.98 34.63
N THR A 224 3.76 -9.17 34.69
CA THR A 224 3.61 -8.06 35.64
C THR A 224 3.44 -8.54 37.08
N SER A 225 3.44 -9.86 37.32
CA SER A 225 3.27 -10.48 38.61
C SER A 225 4.42 -11.42 38.95
N MET A 226 5.11 -11.13 40.05
CA MET A 226 6.13 -11.99 40.68
C MET A 226 5.62 -13.42 40.97
N LYS A 227 4.30 -13.62 41.11
CA LYS A 227 3.72 -14.97 41.28
C LYS A 227 3.72 -15.79 39.99
N GLY A 228 3.59 -15.16 38.82
CA GLY A 228 3.64 -15.84 37.51
C GLY A 228 5.05 -16.29 37.13
N ALA A 229 6.07 -15.49 37.47
CA ALA A 229 7.47 -15.77 37.18
C ALA A 229 7.98 -17.05 37.90
N ARG A 230 7.58 -17.29 39.16
CA ARG A 230 8.00 -18.48 39.92
C ARG A 230 7.38 -19.78 39.42
N LYS A 231 6.18 -19.73 38.84
CA LYS A 231 5.50 -20.89 38.25
C LYS A 231 6.15 -21.31 36.93
N MET A 232 6.72 -20.36 36.19
CA MET A 232 7.37 -20.60 34.90
C MET A 232 8.82 -21.08 35.03
N MET A 233 9.48 -20.85 36.17
CA MET A 233 10.82 -21.38 36.47
C MET A 233 10.82 -22.77 37.14
N ARG A 234 9.64 -23.33 37.41
CA ARG A 234 9.46 -24.69 37.90
C ARG A 234 8.69 -25.49 36.85
N GLY A 235 9.37 -25.77 35.75
CA GLY A 235 8.94 -26.64 34.65
C GLY A 235 10.18 -27.20 33.99
#